data_AF-A0A382IBQ3-F1
#
_entry.id   AF-A0A382IBQ3-F1
#
_cell.length_a   1.000
_cell.length_b   1.000
_cell.length_c   1.000
_cell.angle_alpha   90.00
_cell.angle_beta   90.00
_cell.angle_gamma   90.00
#
_symmetry.space_group_name_H-M   'P 1'
#
loop_
_entity.id
_entity.type
_entity.pdbx_description
1 polymer ?
#
loop_
_entity_poly.entity_id
_entity_poly.type
_entity_poly.pdbx_seq_one_letter_code
_entity_poly.pdbx_strand_id
1 'polypeptide(L)'
;VFTANPIEKLVELLRRRGATLWHACQFQDFVSYLEIGGIPSRELLEQRGQEFTPFDTDSRDKENGVWDKVFINLADFGDGFAKDSKCTPNAFGPIALEVAPGALLDGVTDVAICLRSAGALGFCRDKAALGSLKEVELLFYDELSPDLRFAKDLKEIFPSAAMQPEVSCTIPAGFIPMRYVDEVHVDPYKFGKKSLLFHVEEQIDEHGYGDHGDQDHLRATERWAKGGRRRLYKELLDVLLTDVPSLSELMTDSSRSPLFLEWCRDIGESGLGWQFRRYAKYLRAGTILPLKD
;
A
#
# COMPACT_ATOMS: atom_id res chain seq x y z
N VAL A 1 -5.38 -13.90 -16.18
CA VAL A 1 -6.10 -12.59 -16.22
C VAL A 1 -7.58 -12.86 -16.32
N PHE A 2 -8.37 -12.21 -15.47
CA PHE A 2 -9.83 -12.31 -15.39
C PHE A 2 -10.46 -11.19 -16.23
N THR A 3 -11.57 -11.48 -16.90
CA THR A 3 -12.41 -10.52 -17.67
C THR A 3 -13.84 -10.53 -17.10
N ALA A 4 -14.77 -9.73 -17.63
CA ALA A 4 -16.11 -9.46 -17.05
C ALA A 4 -16.77 -10.61 -16.24
N ASN A 5 -17.17 -11.73 -16.87
CA ASN A 5 -17.82 -12.85 -16.15
C ASN A 5 -16.91 -13.48 -15.08
N PRO A 6 -15.61 -13.77 -15.36
CA PRO A 6 -14.67 -14.17 -14.32
C PRO A 6 -14.45 -13.15 -13.18
N ILE A 7 -14.59 -11.84 -13.44
CA ILE A 7 -14.45 -10.78 -12.42
C ILE A 7 -15.60 -10.83 -11.42
N GLU A 8 -16.84 -11.02 -11.87
CA GLU A 8 -17.99 -11.16 -10.97
C GLU A 8 -17.79 -12.30 -9.96
N LYS A 9 -17.32 -13.45 -10.44
CA LYS A 9 -17.03 -14.62 -9.61
C LYS A 9 -15.82 -14.40 -8.70
N LEU A 10 -14.83 -13.62 -9.14
CA LEU A 10 -13.71 -13.22 -8.30
C LEU A 10 -14.20 -12.35 -7.14
N VAL A 11 -15.07 -11.37 -7.41
CA VAL A 11 -15.63 -10.49 -6.38
C VAL A 11 -16.51 -11.28 -5.41
N GLU A 12 -17.31 -12.23 -5.90
CA GLU A 12 -18.08 -13.15 -5.05
C GLU A 12 -17.17 -13.98 -4.15
N LEU A 13 -16.07 -14.52 -4.69
CA LEU A 13 -15.07 -15.25 -3.91
C LEU A 13 -14.48 -14.37 -2.81
N LEU A 14 -14.02 -13.16 -3.13
CA LEU A 14 -13.41 -12.25 -2.15
C LEU A 14 -14.40 -11.88 -1.05
N ARG A 15 -15.66 -11.56 -1.41
CA ARG A 15 -16.73 -11.28 -0.44
C ARG A 15 -17.03 -12.47 0.46
N ARG A 16 -17.12 -13.69 -0.11
CA ARG A 16 -17.36 -14.92 0.66
C ARG A 16 -16.24 -15.18 1.67
N ARG A 17 -15.00 -14.83 1.34
CA ARG A 17 -13.83 -14.92 2.25
C ARG A 17 -13.80 -13.81 3.29
N GLY A 18 -14.61 -12.75 3.13
CA GLY A 18 -14.47 -11.52 3.91
C GLY A 18 -13.19 -10.75 3.60
N ALA A 19 -12.59 -10.96 2.43
CA ALA A 19 -11.35 -10.31 2.02
C ALA A 19 -11.60 -8.85 1.63
N THR A 20 -10.71 -7.97 2.05
CA THR A 20 -10.71 -6.56 1.68
C THR A 20 -9.54 -6.23 0.75
N LEU A 21 -9.70 -5.19 -0.08
CA LEU A 21 -8.64 -4.69 -0.95
C LEU A 21 -7.97 -3.48 -0.30
N TRP A 22 -6.67 -3.32 -0.54
CA TRP A 22 -5.86 -2.31 0.14
C TRP A 22 -4.99 -1.54 -0.85
N HIS A 23 -5.00 -0.22 -0.76
CA HIS A 23 -4.08 0.64 -1.50
C HIS A 23 -3.31 1.52 -0.53
N ALA A 24 -1.98 1.45 -0.54
CA ALA A 24 -1.15 2.30 0.30
C ALA A 24 -0.47 3.38 -0.52
N CYS A 25 -0.45 4.60 0.01
CA CYS A 25 0.11 5.76 -0.67
C CYS A 25 0.75 6.75 0.32
N GLN A 26 1.55 7.67 -0.23
CA GLN A 26 2.11 8.78 0.54
C GLN A 26 1.09 9.91 0.70
N PHE A 27 1.35 10.87 1.60
CA PHE A 27 0.47 12.02 1.78
C PHE A 27 0.24 12.84 0.51
N GLN A 28 1.31 13.15 -0.24
CA GLN A 28 1.20 13.86 -1.51
C GLN A 28 0.35 13.09 -2.53
N ASP A 29 0.55 11.77 -2.61
CA ASP A 29 -0.26 10.92 -3.49
C ASP A 29 -1.75 11.00 -3.09
N PHE A 30 -2.04 10.90 -1.79
CA PHE A 30 -3.40 10.96 -1.26
C PHE A 30 -4.11 12.26 -1.63
N VAL A 31 -3.44 13.41 -1.56
CA VAL A 31 -4.00 14.70 -2.02
C VAL A 31 -4.40 14.63 -3.49
N SER A 32 -3.50 14.17 -4.36
CA SER A 32 -3.84 14.00 -5.78
C SER A 32 -4.94 12.98 -6.04
N TYR A 33 -5.15 12.00 -5.16
CA TYR A 33 -6.25 11.04 -5.29
C TYR A 33 -7.59 11.69 -4.98
N LEU A 34 -7.64 12.57 -3.98
CA LEU A 34 -8.83 13.38 -3.67
C LEU A 34 -9.16 14.32 -4.84
N GLU A 35 -8.17 14.97 -5.44
CA GLU A 35 -8.37 15.83 -6.61
C GLU A 35 -8.87 15.06 -7.85
N ILE A 36 -8.38 13.83 -8.06
CA ILE A 36 -8.84 12.97 -9.16
C ILE A 36 -10.25 12.43 -8.90
N GLY A 37 -10.59 12.19 -7.64
CA GLY A 37 -11.82 11.56 -7.19
C GLY A 37 -11.74 10.04 -6.99
N GLY A 38 -10.52 9.51 -6.76
CA GLY A 38 -10.31 8.08 -6.53
C GLY A 38 -8.85 7.66 -6.63
N ILE A 39 -8.60 6.35 -6.54
CA ILE A 39 -7.27 5.73 -6.59
C ILE A 39 -6.84 5.54 -8.05
N PRO A 40 -5.88 6.33 -8.57
CA PRO A 40 -5.55 6.36 -9.99
C PRO A 40 -4.45 5.37 -10.37
N SER A 41 -4.32 5.11 -11.67
CA SER A 41 -3.10 4.60 -12.26
C SER A 41 -2.03 5.70 -12.26
N ARG A 42 -0.75 5.30 -12.31
CA ARG A 42 0.35 6.25 -12.42
C ARG A 42 0.30 7.01 -13.74
N GLU A 43 -0.16 6.38 -14.82
CA GLU A 43 -0.39 7.04 -16.10
C GLU A 43 -1.40 8.19 -15.99
N LEU A 44 -2.53 7.98 -15.29
CA LEU A 44 -3.54 9.02 -15.14
C LEU A 44 -3.01 10.24 -14.37
N LEU A 45 -2.22 10.01 -13.31
CA LEU A 45 -1.55 11.08 -12.57
C LEU A 45 -0.64 11.89 -13.49
N GLU A 46 0.21 11.22 -14.28
CA GLU A 46 1.11 11.87 -15.25
C GLU A 46 0.34 12.66 -16.31
N GLN A 47 -0.73 12.08 -16.87
CA GLN A 47 -1.57 12.75 -17.88
C GLN A 47 -2.30 13.99 -17.34
N ARG A 48 -2.72 13.97 -16.08
CA ARG A 48 -3.40 15.10 -15.43
C ARG A 48 -2.43 16.11 -14.81
N GLY A 49 -1.12 15.90 -14.92
CA GLY A 49 -0.13 16.78 -14.31
C GLY A 49 -0.20 16.80 -12.79
N GLN A 50 -0.68 15.72 -12.18
CA GLN A 50 -0.81 15.57 -10.74
C GLN A 50 0.55 15.25 -10.12
N GLU A 51 0.80 15.79 -8.94
CA GLU A 51 2.01 15.47 -8.21
C GLU A 51 1.91 14.08 -7.58
N PHE A 52 3.00 13.33 -7.58
CA PHE A 52 3.04 12.05 -6.91
C PHE A 52 4.47 11.63 -6.57
N THR A 53 4.58 10.76 -5.58
CA THR A 53 5.86 10.26 -5.08
C THR A 53 6.48 9.33 -6.11
N PRO A 54 7.68 9.64 -6.63
CA PRO A 54 8.37 8.76 -7.57
C PRO A 54 8.88 7.51 -6.85
N PHE A 55 8.61 6.34 -7.44
CA PHE A 55 9.14 5.07 -6.95
C PHE A 55 10.27 4.55 -7.84
N ASP A 56 11.21 3.82 -7.23
CA ASP A 56 12.32 3.19 -7.94
C ASP A 56 11.85 2.14 -8.97
N THR A 57 10.59 1.71 -8.93
CA THR A 57 10.00 0.77 -9.89
C THR A 57 9.33 1.44 -11.09
N ASP A 58 9.09 2.76 -11.07
CA ASP A 58 8.28 3.43 -12.10
C ASP A 58 8.77 3.18 -13.53
N SER A 59 10.09 3.24 -13.74
CA SER A 59 10.71 2.93 -15.05
C SER A 59 10.41 1.49 -15.50
N ARG A 60 10.46 0.53 -14.58
CA ARG A 60 10.17 -0.87 -14.87
C ARG A 60 8.67 -1.10 -15.05
N ASP A 61 7.83 -0.40 -14.32
CA ASP A 61 6.38 -0.49 -14.45
C ASP A 61 5.93 0.01 -15.84
N LYS A 62 6.61 1.04 -16.38
CA LYS A 62 6.49 1.47 -17.78
C LYS A 62 6.98 0.39 -18.76
N GLU A 63 8.19 -0.13 -18.57
CA GLU A 63 8.77 -1.19 -19.42
C GLU A 63 7.92 -2.48 -19.44
N ASN A 64 7.33 -2.83 -18.30
CA ASN A 64 6.52 -4.03 -18.11
C ASN A 64 5.06 -3.84 -18.57
N GLY A 65 4.69 -2.66 -19.06
CA GLY A 65 3.36 -2.39 -19.62
C GLY A 65 2.25 -2.40 -18.57
N VAL A 66 2.55 -1.91 -17.35
CA VAL A 66 1.58 -1.84 -16.24
C VAL A 66 1.37 -0.43 -15.70
N TRP A 67 1.98 0.58 -16.33
CA TRP A 67 1.89 1.98 -15.91
C TRP A 67 0.45 2.54 -15.92
N ASP A 68 -0.37 2.02 -16.84
CA ASP A 68 -1.78 2.36 -17.01
C ASP A 68 -2.73 1.59 -16.07
N LYS A 69 -2.19 0.68 -15.24
CA LYS A 69 -3.00 -0.15 -14.32
C LYS A 69 -3.16 0.51 -12.97
N VAL A 70 -4.31 0.28 -12.36
CA VAL A 70 -4.56 0.60 -10.95
C VAL A 70 -4.13 -0.60 -10.11
N PHE A 71 -3.28 -0.36 -9.11
CA PHE A 71 -2.77 -1.40 -8.21
C PHE A 71 -3.47 -1.37 -6.87
N ILE A 72 -3.84 -2.55 -6.36
CA ILE A 72 -4.38 -2.77 -5.03
C ILE A 72 -3.85 -4.12 -4.51
N ASN A 73 -3.94 -4.37 -3.21
CA ASN A 73 -3.40 -5.56 -2.57
C ASN A 73 -4.49 -6.30 -1.80
N LEU A 74 -4.31 -7.59 -1.58
CA LEU A 74 -5.21 -8.38 -0.73
C LEU A 74 -4.89 -8.25 0.78
N ALA A 75 -3.84 -7.52 1.13
CA ALA A 75 -3.43 -7.31 2.51
C ALA A 75 -2.92 -5.89 2.75
N ASP A 76 -3.15 -5.41 3.97
CA ASP A 76 -2.52 -4.21 4.49
C ASP A 76 -1.10 -4.52 4.98
N PHE A 77 -0.09 -4.10 4.21
CA PHE A 77 1.31 -4.32 4.57
C PHE A 77 1.78 -3.46 5.76
N GLY A 78 1.06 -2.39 6.12
CA GLY A 78 1.37 -1.54 7.27
C GLY A 78 0.97 -2.17 8.60
N ASP A 79 -0.09 -2.97 8.59
CA ASP A 79 -0.65 -3.62 9.77
C ASP A 79 0.35 -4.54 10.49
N GLY A 80 1.17 -5.27 9.72
CA GLY A 80 2.20 -6.15 10.28
C GLY A 80 3.19 -5.41 11.19
N PHE A 81 3.70 -4.25 10.74
CA PHE A 81 4.61 -3.43 11.54
C PHE A 81 3.90 -2.88 12.77
N ALA A 82 2.70 -2.33 12.60
CA ALA A 82 1.93 -1.76 13.69
C ALA A 82 1.57 -2.79 14.77
N LYS A 83 1.37 -4.06 14.41
CA LYS A 83 1.11 -5.19 15.31
C LYS A 83 2.36 -5.90 15.85
N ASP A 84 3.52 -5.25 15.76
CA ASP A 84 4.79 -5.70 16.33
C ASP A 84 5.50 -6.84 15.59
N SER A 85 5.24 -7.01 14.29
CA SER A 85 6.00 -7.94 13.46
C SER A 85 7.43 -7.42 13.21
N LYS A 86 8.37 -8.36 12.95
CA LYS A 86 9.75 -8.07 12.56
C LYS A 86 9.85 -7.68 11.08
N CYS A 87 9.18 -6.61 10.70
CA CYS A 87 9.20 -6.07 9.34
C CYS A 87 9.44 -4.54 9.35
N THR A 88 9.55 -3.96 8.17
CA THR A 88 9.55 -2.50 8.00
C THR A 88 8.11 -2.00 8.00
N PRO A 89 7.86 -0.70 8.24
CA PRO A 89 6.60 -0.09 7.84
C PRO A 89 6.35 -0.27 6.34
N ASN A 90 5.12 0.00 5.90
CA ASN A 90 4.76 -0.12 4.50
C ASN A 90 5.59 0.88 3.65
N ALA A 91 6.35 0.35 2.69
CA ALA A 91 7.20 1.20 1.86
C ALA A 91 6.38 2.12 0.94
N PHE A 92 5.17 1.72 0.55
CA PHE A 92 4.34 2.48 -0.38
C PHE A 92 3.67 3.68 0.27
N GLY A 93 3.45 3.63 1.59
CA GLY A 93 3.21 4.83 2.37
C GLY A 93 2.45 4.61 3.67
N PRO A 94 2.35 5.69 4.47
CA PRO A 94 1.76 5.67 5.80
C PRO A 94 0.23 5.75 5.79
N ILE A 95 -0.38 5.95 4.62
CA ILE A 95 -1.84 6.03 4.45
C ILE A 95 -2.27 4.79 3.66
N ALA A 96 -3.23 4.04 4.18
CA ALA A 96 -3.80 2.87 3.52
C ALA A 96 -5.31 3.06 3.35
N LEU A 97 -5.78 3.00 2.11
CA LEU A 97 -7.18 3.03 1.74
C LEU A 97 -7.71 1.60 1.74
N GLU A 98 -8.71 1.35 2.57
CA GLU A 98 -9.49 0.11 2.62
C GLU A 98 -10.57 0.18 1.54
N VAL A 99 -10.55 -0.77 0.59
CA VAL A 99 -11.39 -0.72 -0.62
C VAL A 99 -12.30 -1.94 -0.68
N ALA A 100 -13.59 -1.69 -0.85
CA ALA A 100 -14.58 -2.74 -1.02
C ALA A 100 -14.30 -3.56 -2.31
N PRO A 101 -14.37 -4.91 -2.27
CA PRO A 101 -14.19 -5.73 -3.47
C PRO A 101 -15.13 -5.39 -4.63
N GLY A 102 -16.26 -4.75 -4.33
CA GLY A 102 -17.21 -4.26 -5.34
C GLY A 102 -16.61 -3.24 -6.32
N ALA A 103 -15.53 -2.56 -5.96
CA ALA A 103 -14.77 -1.67 -6.85
C ALA A 103 -14.39 -2.35 -8.17
N LEU A 104 -14.09 -3.65 -8.12
CA LEU A 104 -13.68 -4.43 -9.29
C LEU A 104 -14.82 -4.68 -10.30
N LEU A 105 -16.07 -4.36 -9.96
CA LEU A 105 -17.21 -4.49 -10.88
C LEU A 105 -17.49 -3.22 -11.68
N ASP A 106 -16.90 -2.09 -11.29
CA ASP A 106 -17.25 -0.78 -11.86
C ASP A 106 -16.26 -0.36 -12.94
N GLY A 107 -16.66 -0.51 -14.20
CA GLY A 107 -15.87 -0.09 -15.36
C GLY A 107 -14.59 -0.88 -15.59
N VAL A 108 -14.25 -1.86 -14.75
CA VAL A 108 -13.02 -2.65 -14.87
C VAL A 108 -13.13 -3.64 -16.03
N THR A 109 -12.18 -3.59 -16.95
CA THR A 109 -12.18 -4.48 -18.13
C THR A 109 -11.45 -5.80 -17.88
N ASP A 110 -10.42 -5.76 -17.03
CA ASP A 110 -9.66 -6.94 -16.67
C ASP A 110 -8.96 -6.79 -15.30
N VAL A 111 -8.73 -7.93 -14.64
CA VAL A 111 -8.05 -8.04 -13.34
C VAL A 111 -6.97 -9.12 -13.42
N ALA A 112 -5.80 -8.85 -12.88
CA ALA A 112 -4.72 -9.82 -12.70
C ALA A 112 -4.31 -9.86 -11.23
N ILE A 113 -4.23 -11.07 -10.67
CA ILE A 113 -3.64 -11.33 -9.37
C ILE A 113 -2.33 -12.06 -9.62
N CYS A 114 -1.22 -11.46 -9.21
CA CYS A 114 0.13 -11.95 -9.49
C CYS A 114 0.85 -12.26 -8.18
N LEU A 115 1.60 -13.36 -8.16
CA LEU A 115 2.50 -13.71 -7.04
C LEU A 115 3.94 -13.27 -7.28
N ARG A 116 4.16 -12.43 -8.30
CA ARG A 116 5.45 -11.85 -8.64
C ARG A 116 5.25 -10.36 -8.79
N SER A 117 6.16 -9.58 -8.20
CA SER A 117 6.04 -8.13 -8.21
C SER A 117 6.06 -7.56 -9.63
N ALA A 118 5.15 -6.63 -9.90
CA ALA A 118 5.05 -5.97 -11.20
C ALA A 118 6.31 -5.16 -11.57
N GLY A 119 7.04 -4.65 -10.57
CA GLY A 119 8.33 -3.96 -10.76
C GLY A 119 9.55 -4.88 -10.91
N ALA A 120 9.35 -6.20 -11.04
CA ALA A 120 10.45 -7.15 -11.27
C ALA A 120 10.94 -7.12 -12.73
N LEU A 121 12.24 -7.35 -12.93
CA LEU A 121 12.84 -7.38 -14.27
C LEU A 121 12.21 -8.48 -15.14
N GLY A 122 11.69 -8.13 -16.32
CA GLY A 122 11.04 -9.07 -17.23
C GLY A 122 9.74 -9.64 -16.65
N PHE A 123 9.02 -8.85 -15.87
CA PHE A 123 7.66 -9.18 -15.49
C PHE A 123 6.76 -9.11 -16.73
N CYS A 124 5.80 -10.03 -16.80
CA CYS A 124 4.79 -10.05 -17.86
C CYS A 124 3.46 -10.39 -17.18
N ARG A 125 2.57 -9.40 -17.12
CA ARG A 125 1.31 -9.47 -16.36
C ARG A 125 0.50 -10.71 -16.72
N ASP A 126 0.35 -11.00 -18.00
CA ASP A 126 -0.46 -12.13 -18.47
C ASP A 126 0.12 -13.48 -18.08
N LYS A 127 1.45 -13.60 -18.05
CA LYS A 127 2.15 -14.84 -17.67
C LYS A 127 2.27 -15.03 -16.17
N ALA A 128 2.31 -13.93 -15.41
CA ALA A 128 2.45 -13.94 -13.96
C ALA A 128 1.10 -14.04 -13.23
N ALA A 129 0.01 -13.72 -13.92
CA ALA A 129 -1.33 -13.77 -13.36
C ALA A 129 -1.75 -15.22 -13.04
N LEU A 130 -2.41 -15.40 -11.91
CA LEU A 130 -3.15 -16.63 -11.63
C LEU A 130 -4.17 -16.86 -12.77
N GLY A 131 -4.21 -18.10 -13.23
CA GLY A 131 -4.97 -18.56 -14.39
C GLY A 131 -6.41 -18.93 -14.07
N SER A 132 -6.76 -19.12 -12.80
CA SER A 132 -8.13 -19.51 -12.42
C SER A 132 -8.54 -19.08 -11.01
N LEU A 133 -9.86 -19.07 -10.75
CA LEU A 133 -10.41 -18.82 -9.41
C LEU A 133 -9.94 -19.87 -8.39
N LYS A 134 -9.72 -21.12 -8.83
CA LYS A 134 -9.20 -22.18 -7.95
C LYS A 134 -7.80 -21.84 -7.44
N GLU A 135 -6.96 -21.21 -8.25
CA GLU A 135 -5.65 -20.75 -7.80
C GLU A 135 -5.75 -19.55 -6.85
N VAL A 136 -6.73 -18.66 -7.06
CA VAL A 136 -7.02 -17.56 -6.12
C VAL A 136 -7.49 -18.09 -4.77
N GLU A 137 -8.30 -19.16 -4.75
CA GLU A 137 -8.73 -19.82 -3.51
C GLU A 137 -7.55 -20.37 -2.69
N LEU A 138 -6.48 -20.81 -3.35
CA LEU A 138 -5.27 -21.30 -2.69
C LEU A 138 -4.47 -20.19 -1.99
N LEU A 139 -4.78 -18.92 -2.21
CA LEU A 139 -4.14 -17.81 -1.51
C LEU A 139 -4.52 -17.73 -0.04
N PHE A 140 -5.66 -18.32 0.35
CA PHE A 140 -6.21 -18.24 1.69
C PHE A 140 -5.92 -19.52 2.50
N TYR A 141 -5.84 -19.40 3.83
CA TYR A 141 -5.69 -20.57 4.70
C TYR A 141 -6.97 -21.39 4.83
N ASP A 142 -8.13 -20.73 4.90
CA ASP A 142 -9.43 -21.33 5.19
C ASP A 142 -10.50 -20.78 4.25
N GLU A 143 -11.49 -21.62 3.88
CA GLU A 143 -12.66 -21.28 3.07
C GLU A 143 -13.47 -20.08 3.57
N LEU A 144 -13.46 -19.84 4.88
CA LEU A 144 -14.25 -18.80 5.53
C LEU A 144 -13.41 -17.71 6.21
N SER A 145 -12.08 -17.71 6.01
CA SER A 145 -11.19 -16.69 6.57
C SER A 145 -10.64 -15.75 5.48
N PRO A 146 -10.50 -14.45 5.77
CA PRO A 146 -9.75 -13.52 4.92
C PRO A 146 -8.24 -13.72 5.01
N ASP A 147 -7.76 -14.58 5.93
CA ASP A 147 -6.33 -14.76 6.19
C ASP A 147 -5.60 -15.34 4.97
N LEU A 148 -4.71 -14.53 4.42
CA LEU A 148 -3.80 -14.93 3.35
C LEU A 148 -2.65 -15.78 3.88
N ARG A 149 -2.25 -16.74 3.06
CA ARG A 149 -1.01 -17.49 3.24
C ARG A 149 0.19 -16.55 3.15
N PHE A 150 1.19 -16.80 3.99
CA PHE A 150 2.44 -16.05 3.89
C PHE A 150 3.21 -16.50 2.64
N ALA A 151 4.11 -15.64 2.17
CA ALA A 151 4.95 -15.94 1.01
C ALA A 151 5.72 -17.27 1.15
N LYS A 152 6.06 -17.71 2.36
CA LYS A 152 6.71 -19.02 2.59
C LYS A 152 5.79 -20.18 2.19
N ASP A 153 4.52 -20.12 2.57
CA ASP A 153 3.53 -21.18 2.34
C ASP A 153 3.05 -21.14 0.88
N LEU A 154 2.95 -19.93 0.31
CA LEU A 154 2.65 -19.75 -1.12
C LEU A 154 3.74 -20.36 -2.01
N LYS A 155 5.02 -20.33 -1.62
CA LYS A 155 6.11 -20.95 -2.40
C LYS A 155 6.02 -22.47 -2.47
N GLU A 156 5.38 -23.12 -1.49
CA GLU A 156 5.15 -24.56 -1.51
C GLU A 156 4.07 -24.93 -2.55
N ILE A 157 3.10 -24.04 -2.76
CA ILE A 157 1.99 -24.23 -3.70
C ILE A 157 2.37 -23.76 -5.11
N PHE A 158 3.07 -22.62 -5.19
CA PHE A 158 3.47 -21.92 -6.40
C PHE A 158 5.00 -21.83 -6.45
N PRO A 159 5.69 -22.87 -6.96
CA PRO A 159 7.16 -23.00 -6.85
C PRO A 159 7.95 -21.91 -7.59
N SER A 160 7.32 -21.09 -8.42
CA SER A 160 7.94 -19.94 -9.08
C SER A 160 7.77 -18.66 -8.26
N ALA A 161 8.84 -18.22 -7.57
CA ALA A 161 9.02 -16.88 -7.01
C ALA A 161 7.81 -16.25 -6.30
N ALA A 162 6.99 -17.05 -5.60
CA ALA A 162 5.78 -16.55 -4.97
C ALA A 162 6.08 -15.53 -3.86
N MET A 163 5.44 -14.38 -3.98
CA MET A 163 5.45 -13.23 -3.08
C MET A 163 4.04 -13.01 -2.55
N GLN A 164 3.84 -11.95 -1.77
CA GLN A 164 2.48 -11.50 -1.43
C GLN A 164 1.69 -11.17 -2.71
N PRO A 165 0.39 -11.52 -2.79
CA PRO A 165 -0.41 -11.26 -3.98
C PRO A 165 -0.56 -9.75 -4.26
N GLU A 166 -0.22 -9.35 -5.49
CA GLU A 166 -0.49 -8.01 -6.02
C GLU A 166 -1.67 -8.09 -7.00
N VAL A 167 -2.64 -7.20 -6.85
CA VAL A 167 -3.79 -7.10 -7.75
C VAL A 167 -3.59 -5.87 -8.64
N SER A 168 -3.75 -6.04 -9.95
CA SER A 168 -3.75 -4.93 -10.90
C SER A 168 -4.96 -5.03 -11.81
N CYS A 169 -5.61 -3.90 -12.08
CA CYS A 169 -6.78 -3.84 -12.95
C CYS A 169 -6.65 -2.74 -14.01
N THR A 170 -7.32 -2.97 -15.14
CA THR A 170 -7.50 -1.95 -16.17
C THR A 170 -8.87 -1.33 -15.98
N ILE A 171 -8.92 0.00 -15.87
CA ILE A 171 -10.14 0.78 -15.79
C ILE A 171 -10.03 1.86 -16.86
N PRO A 172 -10.96 1.97 -17.83
CA PRO A 172 -10.87 2.98 -18.89
C PRO A 172 -10.80 4.41 -18.39
N ALA A 173 -11.43 4.70 -17.24
CA ALA A 173 -11.33 6.00 -16.57
C ALA A 173 -9.96 6.25 -15.91
N GLY A 174 -9.18 5.19 -15.69
CA GLY A 174 -7.84 5.22 -15.09
C GLY A 174 -7.82 5.26 -13.56
N PHE A 175 -8.95 5.12 -12.87
CA PHE A 175 -8.99 5.13 -11.40
C PHE A 175 -10.14 4.30 -10.82
N ILE A 176 -9.98 3.85 -9.57
CA ILE A 176 -11.07 3.31 -8.73
C ILE A 176 -11.74 4.48 -8.01
N PRO A 177 -13.05 4.72 -8.19
CA PRO A 177 -13.74 5.84 -7.54
C PRO A 177 -13.67 5.80 -6.01
N MET A 178 -13.58 6.98 -5.40
CA MET A 178 -13.43 7.15 -3.95
C MET A 178 -14.61 6.58 -3.14
N ARG A 179 -15.81 6.49 -3.74
CA ARG A 179 -17.01 5.86 -3.15
C ARG A 179 -16.85 4.38 -2.75
N TYR A 180 -15.79 3.73 -3.24
CA TYR A 180 -15.48 2.35 -2.89
C TYR A 180 -14.45 2.24 -1.75
N VAL A 181 -13.96 3.36 -1.25
CA VAL A 181 -13.07 3.40 -0.08
C VAL A 181 -13.96 3.42 1.17
N ASP A 182 -13.88 2.35 1.96
CA ASP A 182 -14.66 2.20 3.19
C ASP A 182 -14.02 3.02 4.34
N GLU A 183 -12.70 3.00 4.44
CA GLU A 183 -11.95 3.69 5.51
C GLU A 183 -10.51 4.01 5.08
N VAL A 184 -9.96 5.11 5.60
CA VAL A 184 -8.56 5.51 5.43
C VAL A 184 -7.79 5.29 6.72
N HIS A 185 -6.84 4.36 6.72
CA HIS A 185 -6.01 4.01 7.88
C HIS A 185 -4.68 4.75 7.82
N VAL A 186 -4.35 5.50 8.88
CA VAL A 186 -3.21 6.42 8.90
C VAL A 186 -2.21 6.03 9.98
N ASP A 187 -0.96 5.81 9.61
CA ASP A 187 0.12 5.54 10.56
C ASP A 187 0.33 6.70 11.55
N PRO A 188 0.67 6.42 12.83
CA PRO A 188 0.63 7.40 13.92
C PRO A 188 1.84 8.35 13.96
N TYR A 189 2.22 8.94 12.83
CA TYR A 189 3.25 9.98 12.75
C TYR A 189 2.75 11.31 13.30
N LYS A 190 3.67 12.12 13.83
CA LYS A 190 3.37 13.46 14.38
C LYS A 190 4.38 14.50 13.89
N PHE A 191 3.88 15.52 13.19
CA PHE A 191 4.63 16.65 12.68
C PHE A 191 4.42 17.84 13.63
N GLY A 192 5.36 18.03 14.56
CA GLY A 192 5.21 19.00 15.64
C GLY A 192 4.02 18.68 16.55
N LYS A 193 2.97 19.52 16.51
CA LYS A 193 1.74 19.34 17.30
C LYS A 193 0.62 18.62 16.54
N LYS A 194 0.71 18.53 15.21
CA LYS A 194 -0.30 17.89 14.37
C LYS A 194 0.06 16.43 14.12
N SER A 195 -0.92 15.54 14.12
CA SER A 195 -0.74 14.15 13.67
C SER A 195 -0.83 14.08 12.15
N LEU A 196 -0.30 13.01 11.55
CA LEU A 196 -0.57 12.73 10.14
C LEU A 196 -2.08 12.55 9.90
N LEU A 197 -2.80 11.92 10.83
CA LEU A 197 -4.26 11.82 10.77
C LEU A 197 -4.93 13.20 10.64
N PHE A 198 -4.50 14.18 11.44
CA PHE A 198 -5.05 15.54 11.35
C PHE A 198 -4.88 16.13 9.94
N HIS A 199 -3.69 15.96 9.33
CA HIS A 199 -3.46 16.44 7.98
C HIS A 199 -4.29 15.70 6.94
N VAL A 200 -4.49 14.40 7.10
CA VAL A 200 -5.35 13.59 6.22
C VAL A 200 -6.81 14.04 6.33
N GLU A 201 -7.33 14.24 7.53
CA GLU A 201 -8.69 14.74 7.78
C GLU A 201 -8.89 16.15 7.20
N GLU A 202 -7.91 17.05 7.40
CA GLU A 202 -7.91 18.41 6.81
C GLU A 202 -8.05 18.34 5.28
N GLN A 203 -7.33 17.44 4.61
CA GLN A 203 -7.43 17.26 3.16
C GLN A 203 -8.77 16.63 2.72
N ILE A 204 -9.31 15.66 3.48
CA ILE A 204 -10.63 15.08 3.23
C ILE A 204 -11.71 16.18 3.26
N ASP A 205 -11.67 17.04 4.27
CA ASP A 205 -12.62 18.16 4.42
C ASP A 205 -12.47 19.19 3.29
N GLU A 206 -11.23 19.61 2.99
CA GLU A 206 -10.93 20.60 1.95
C GLU A 206 -11.39 20.16 0.54
N HIS A 207 -11.40 18.86 0.27
CA HIS A 207 -11.83 18.29 -1.02
C HIS A 207 -13.32 17.89 -1.04
N GLY A 208 -14.06 18.17 0.03
CA GLY A 208 -15.51 17.93 0.10
C GLY A 208 -15.90 16.46 0.30
N TYR A 209 -15.01 15.64 0.88
CA TYR A 209 -15.28 14.27 1.31
C TYR A 209 -15.61 14.16 2.82
N GLY A 210 -15.59 15.29 3.55
CA GLY A 210 -15.90 15.37 4.98
C GLY A 210 -17.40 15.34 5.32
N ASP A 211 -17.73 15.59 6.59
CA ASP A 211 -19.12 15.57 7.14
C ASP A 211 -20.06 16.58 6.48
N HIS A 212 -19.51 17.61 5.85
CA HIS A 212 -20.25 18.72 5.22
C HIS A 212 -20.05 18.76 3.70
N GLY A 213 -19.47 17.71 3.13
CA GLY A 213 -19.20 17.60 1.71
C GLY A 213 -20.44 17.22 0.89
N ASP A 214 -20.40 17.57 -0.40
CA ASP A 214 -21.38 17.09 -1.39
C ASP A 214 -20.98 15.72 -2.00
N GLN A 215 -19.80 15.19 -1.64
CA GLN A 215 -19.28 13.90 -2.12
C GLN A 215 -19.52 12.75 -1.13
N ASP A 216 -19.10 11.54 -1.50
CA ASP A 216 -19.14 10.38 -0.62
C ASP A 216 -18.31 10.63 0.63
N HIS A 217 -18.84 10.30 1.82
CA HIS A 217 -18.15 10.58 3.07
C HIS A 217 -16.95 9.64 3.27
N LEU A 218 -15.75 10.20 3.42
CA LEU A 218 -14.55 9.46 3.79
C LEU A 218 -14.23 9.63 5.26
N ARG A 219 -14.01 8.50 5.92
CA ARG A 219 -13.53 8.46 7.28
C ARG A 219 -12.05 8.09 7.31
N ALA A 220 -11.27 8.84 8.08
CA ALA A 220 -9.92 8.46 8.42
C ALA A 220 -9.82 8.02 9.89
N THR A 221 -8.96 7.04 10.16
CA THR A 221 -8.61 6.64 11.53
C THR A 221 -7.13 6.40 11.68
N GLU A 222 -6.63 6.67 12.88
CA GLU A 222 -5.24 6.38 13.20
C GLU A 222 -5.06 4.88 13.42
N ARG A 223 -4.11 4.29 12.70
CA ARG A 223 -3.75 2.88 12.83
C ARG A 223 -3.36 2.55 14.27
N TRP A 224 -3.97 1.49 14.79
CA TRP A 224 -3.59 0.97 16.10
C TRP A 224 -2.17 0.42 16.08
N ALA A 225 -1.30 0.98 16.91
CA ALA A 225 0.09 0.56 17.05
C ALA A 225 0.33 -0.10 18.41
N LYS A 226 0.66 -1.38 18.39
CA LYS A 226 0.87 -2.23 19.57
C LYS A 226 2.20 -1.93 20.26
N GLY A 227 2.20 -1.95 21.59
CA GLY A 227 3.42 -1.87 22.40
C GLY A 227 4.25 -0.60 22.12
N GLY A 228 5.55 -0.77 21.91
CA GLY A 228 6.48 0.33 21.65
C GLY A 228 6.44 0.91 20.24
N ARG A 229 5.53 0.47 19.36
CA ARG A 229 5.54 0.86 17.94
C ARG A 229 5.31 2.35 17.68
N ARG A 230 4.49 3.02 18.49
CA ARG A 230 4.35 4.50 18.42
C ARG A 230 5.68 5.22 18.67
N ARG A 231 6.50 4.70 19.58
CA ARG A 231 7.85 5.23 19.85
C ARG A 231 8.76 5.01 18.65
N LEU A 232 8.70 3.83 18.02
CA LEU A 232 9.45 3.56 16.80
C LEU A 232 9.05 4.48 15.64
N TYR A 233 7.76 4.71 15.42
CA TYR A 233 7.28 5.69 14.42
C TYR A 233 7.84 7.10 14.67
N LYS A 234 7.85 7.54 15.94
CA LYS A 234 8.45 8.83 16.32
C LYS A 234 9.96 8.86 16.01
N GLU A 235 10.71 7.86 16.47
CA GLU A 235 12.18 7.83 16.27
C GLU A 235 12.54 7.71 14.79
N LEU A 236 11.75 6.98 13.99
CA LEU A 236 11.87 6.94 12.54
C LEU A 236 11.66 8.31 11.92
N LEU A 237 10.61 9.03 12.30
CA LEU A 237 10.38 10.38 11.82
C LEU A 237 11.51 11.33 12.21
N ASP A 238 11.98 11.29 13.46
CA ASP A 238 13.08 12.11 13.97
C ASP A 238 14.35 11.94 13.12
N VAL A 239 14.66 10.71 12.69
CA VAL A 239 15.77 10.42 11.77
C VAL A 239 15.51 11.02 10.39
N LEU A 240 14.33 10.74 9.82
CA LEU A 240 14.01 11.02 8.42
C LEU A 240 13.70 12.50 8.14
N LEU A 241 13.52 13.31 9.19
CA LEU A 241 13.43 14.77 9.09
C LEU A 241 14.72 15.43 8.57
N THR A 242 15.87 14.78 8.81
CA THR A 242 17.20 15.26 8.40
C THR A 242 17.62 14.61 7.09
N ASP A 243 17.76 13.28 7.06
CA ASP A 243 18.28 12.54 5.91
C ASP A 243 17.77 11.08 5.86
N VAL A 244 18.15 10.32 4.83
CA VAL A 244 17.85 8.89 4.68
C VAL A 244 19.12 8.07 5.01
N PRO A 245 19.38 7.76 6.28
CA PRO A 245 20.55 6.96 6.64
C PRO A 245 20.38 5.49 6.21
N SER A 246 21.51 4.81 6.07
CA SER A 246 21.57 3.37 5.99
C SER A 246 21.22 2.72 7.33
N LEU A 247 20.76 1.45 7.29
CA LEU A 247 20.57 0.67 8.53
C LEU A 247 21.86 0.54 9.34
N SER A 248 23.02 0.47 8.69
CA SER A 248 24.30 0.37 9.38
C SER A 248 24.58 1.60 10.23
N GLU A 249 24.29 2.80 9.71
CA GLU A 249 24.44 4.05 10.46
C GLU A 249 23.47 4.07 11.65
N LEU A 250 22.21 3.67 11.42
CA LEU A 250 21.18 3.62 12.46
C LEU A 250 21.53 2.66 13.61
N MET A 251 22.11 1.50 13.31
CA MET A 251 22.53 0.53 14.34
C MET A 251 23.65 1.06 15.24
N THR A 252 24.39 2.07 14.80
CA THR A 252 25.49 2.69 15.56
C THR A 252 25.09 3.98 16.28
N ASP A 253 23.87 4.47 16.07
CA ASP A 253 23.37 5.70 16.70
C ASP A 253 22.98 5.45 18.16
N SER A 254 23.94 5.63 19.08
CA SER A 254 23.75 5.43 20.52
C SER A 254 22.75 6.40 21.16
N SER A 255 22.25 7.41 20.42
CA SER A 255 21.20 8.31 20.89
C SER A 255 19.79 7.70 20.80
N ARG A 256 19.64 6.60 20.05
CA ARG A 256 18.37 5.90 19.85
C ARG A 256 18.02 4.96 20.99
N SER A 257 16.74 4.65 21.09
CA SER A 257 16.27 3.73 22.12
C SER A 257 16.75 2.29 21.88
N PRO A 258 16.87 1.46 22.94
CA PRO A 258 17.17 0.04 22.79
C PRO A 258 16.20 -0.68 21.84
N LEU A 259 14.91 -0.31 21.87
CA LEU A 259 13.89 -0.87 20.99
C LEU A 259 14.15 -0.53 19.52
N PHE A 260 14.56 0.70 19.22
CA PHE A 260 14.89 1.13 17.87
C PHE A 260 16.11 0.39 17.33
N LEU A 261 17.17 0.28 18.14
CA LEU A 261 18.39 -0.43 17.77
C LEU A 261 18.14 -1.94 17.59
N GLU A 262 17.30 -2.54 18.43
CA GLU A 262 16.87 -3.94 18.27
C GLU A 262 16.09 -4.14 16.98
N TRP A 263 15.13 -3.27 16.68
CA TRP A 263 14.40 -3.32 15.42
C TRP A 263 15.34 -3.16 14.21
N CYS A 264 16.30 -2.23 14.22
CA CYS A 264 17.27 -2.09 13.13
C CYS A 264 18.09 -3.38 12.91
N ARG A 265 18.50 -4.06 14.00
CA ARG A 265 19.17 -5.36 13.90
C ARG A 265 18.28 -6.43 13.29
N ASP A 266 17.03 -6.55 13.75
CA ASP A 266 16.07 -7.51 13.20
C ASP A 266 15.86 -7.32 11.69
N ILE A 267 15.75 -6.07 11.23
CA ILE A 267 15.62 -5.74 9.80
C ILE A 267 16.90 -6.10 9.04
N GLY A 268 18.08 -5.82 9.62
CA GLY A 268 19.37 -6.16 9.06
C GLY A 268 19.57 -7.67 8.89
N GLU A 269 19.32 -8.43 9.95
CA GLU A 269 19.42 -9.90 9.98
C GLU A 269 18.42 -10.57 9.02
N SER A 270 17.25 -9.96 8.84
CA SER A 270 16.22 -10.44 7.90
C SER A 270 16.50 -10.06 6.44
N GLY A 271 17.60 -9.35 6.16
CA GLY A 271 17.94 -8.90 4.80
C GLY A 271 16.96 -7.85 4.23
N LEU A 272 16.23 -7.14 5.10
CA LEU A 272 15.18 -6.19 4.71
C LEU A 272 15.70 -4.75 4.50
N GLY A 273 17.02 -4.58 4.36
CA GLY A 273 17.64 -3.26 4.23
C GLY A 273 17.25 -2.50 2.97
N TRP A 274 16.94 -3.21 1.88
CA TRP A 274 16.47 -2.57 0.66
C TRP A 274 15.01 -2.08 0.79
N GLN A 275 14.14 -2.82 1.48
CA GLN A 275 12.78 -2.38 1.79
C GLN A 275 12.81 -1.16 2.71
N PHE A 276 13.68 -1.18 3.73
CA PHE A 276 13.85 -0.02 4.61
C PHE A 276 14.29 1.21 3.82
N ARG A 277 15.26 1.08 2.91
CA ARG A 277 15.71 2.19 2.07
C ARG A 277 14.57 2.78 1.23
N ARG A 278 13.74 1.93 0.62
CA ARG A 278 12.56 2.37 -0.15
C ARG A 278 11.58 3.11 0.74
N TYR A 279 11.18 2.49 1.85
CA TYR A 279 10.29 3.09 2.84
C TYR A 279 10.81 4.47 3.28
N ALA A 280 12.08 4.57 3.68
CA ALA A 280 12.66 5.80 4.17
C ALA A 280 12.71 6.89 3.10
N LYS A 281 13.10 6.54 1.86
CA LYS A 281 13.14 7.47 0.72
C LYS A 281 11.73 7.96 0.36
N TYR A 282 10.76 7.07 0.26
CA TYR A 282 9.41 7.42 -0.20
C TYR A 282 8.64 8.17 0.89
N LEU A 283 8.72 7.72 2.16
CA LEU A 283 8.14 8.47 3.28
C LEU A 283 8.71 9.88 3.35
N ARG A 284 10.04 10.01 3.17
CA ARG A 284 10.69 11.32 3.21
C ARG A 284 10.20 12.23 2.08
N ALA A 285 10.17 11.72 0.85
CA ALA A 285 9.81 12.50 -0.33
C ALA A 285 8.32 12.84 -0.39
N GLY A 286 7.45 11.85 -0.17
CA GLY A 286 6.00 11.98 -0.40
C GLY A 286 5.17 12.34 0.81
N THR A 287 5.73 12.28 2.02
CA THR A 287 4.99 12.61 3.25
C THR A 287 5.73 13.62 4.13
N ILE A 288 6.99 13.37 4.47
CA ILE A 288 7.70 14.23 5.43
C ILE A 288 8.00 15.60 4.84
N LEU A 289 8.56 15.68 3.63
CA LEU A 289 8.88 16.96 3.00
C LEU A 289 7.63 17.81 2.70
N PRO A 290 6.52 17.25 2.18
CA PRO A 290 5.29 18.01 1.98
C PRO A 290 4.68 18.57 3.27
N LEU A 291 4.90 17.91 4.41
CA LEU A 291 4.38 18.31 5.72
C LEU A 291 5.43 19.02 6.60
N LYS A 292 6.60 19.32 6.04
CA LYS A 292 7.67 20.01 6.76
C LYS A 292 7.50 21.51 6.55
N ASP A 293 6.89 22.16 7.54
CA ASP A 293 6.88 23.63 7.69
C ASP A 293 8.30 24.24 7.65
#